data_AF-A0A973JKY9-F1
#
_entry.id   AF-A0A973JKY9-F1
#
_cell.length_a   1.000
_cell.length_b   1.000
_cell.length_c   1.000
_cell.angle_alpha   90.00
_cell.angle_beta   90.00
_cell.angle_gamma   90.00
#
_symmetry.space_group_name_H-M   'P 1'
#
loop_
_entity.id
_entity.type
_entity.pdbx_description
1 polymer ?
#
loop_
_entity_poly.entity_id
_entity_poly.type
_entity_poly.pdbx_seq_one_letter_code
_entity_poly.pdbx_strand_id
1 'polypeptide(L)'
;KITGGQRVDMFGARLEQLPHIWRRLVDAGFESGHAYGKSLRTVKSCVGSTWCRFGVQDSTTLAVALELRYRGLRAPHKFKLGVSGCARECAEARGKDVGIIATDRGWNLYVGGNGGFTPRHAELLAEDLDTETLVRTIDRFLMYYIRTADRLQRTAPWMADVEGGLDGVRAVVMDDSLGIAAELDAAMAQHVDRYEDEWKATLEDPEKLRRFASFVNAPTQPDPTLAYVTERGQRRPATAAERAAGAALGMTDEPVLVAGPTLEVRA
;
A
#
# COMPACT_ATOMS: atom_id res chain seq x y z
N LYS A 1 10.23 10.31 4.59
CA LYS A 1 10.20 10.54 3.12
C LYS A 1 8.76 10.63 2.67
N ILE A 2 8.40 11.64 1.88
CA ILE A 2 7.09 11.67 1.21
C ILE A 2 7.15 10.79 -0.05
N THR A 3 6.21 9.88 -0.22
CA THR A 3 6.20 8.93 -1.33
C THR A 3 5.32 9.39 -2.48
N GLY A 4 5.55 8.84 -3.67
CA GLY A 4 4.67 9.07 -4.82
C GLY A 4 3.24 8.54 -4.64
N GLY A 5 3.00 7.73 -3.60
CA GLY A 5 1.67 7.27 -3.19
C GLY A 5 1.00 8.16 -2.14
N GLN A 6 1.48 9.39 -1.91
CA GLN A 6 0.96 10.29 -0.87
C GLN A 6 1.05 9.71 0.55
N ARG A 7 2.13 8.96 0.83
CA ARG A 7 2.42 8.41 2.17
C ARG A 7 3.67 9.01 2.77
N VAL A 8 3.82 8.85 4.09
CA VAL A 8 5.03 9.19 4.83
C VAL A 8 5.76 7.90 5.19
N ASP A 9 6.93 7.68 4.59
CA ASP A 9 7.83 6.60 5.00
C ASP A 9 8.73 7.08 6.14
N MET A 10 8.71 6.34 7.26
CA MET A 10 9.60 6.51 8.41
C MET A 10 10.62 5.36 8.44
N PHE A 11 11.91 5.68 8.59
CA PHE A 11 13.00 4.71 8.57
C PHE A 11 13.72 4.64 9.91
N GLY A 12 14.41 3.52 10.17
CA GLY A 12 15.30 3.38 11.32
C GLY A 12 14.66 2.79 12.59
N ALA A 13 13.38 2.45 12.55
CA ALA A 13 12.72 1.69 13.61
C ALA A 13 13.36 0.30 13.74
N ARG A 14 13.69 -0.10 14.97
CA ARG A 14 14.13 -1.46 15.30
C ARG A 14 12.94 -2.36 15.61
N LEU A 15 13.15 -3.67 15.55
CA LEU A 15 12.09 -4.66 15.67
C LEU A 15 11.30 -4.50 16.98
N GLU A 16 12.00 -4.34 18.09
CA GLU A 16 11.44 -4.19 19.44
C GLU A 16 10.74 -2.85 19.68
N GLN A 17 11.00 -1.87 18.82
CA GLN A 17 10.32 -0.57 18.88
C GLN A 17 8.97 -0.60 18.17
N LEU A 18 8.72 -1.57 17.29
CA LEU A 18 7.53 -1.59 16.43
C LEU A 18 6.22 -1.58 17.25
N PRO A 19 6.03 -2.42 18.28
CA PRO A 19 4.78 -2.38 19.07
C PRO A 19 4.53 -1.02 19.73
N HIS A 20 5.57 -0.36 20.23
CA HIS A 20 5.44 0.97 20.83
C HIS A 20 5.10 2.05 19.80
N ILE A 21 5.70 1.98 18.60
CA ILE A 21 5.41 2.89 17.49
C ILE A 21 3.97 2.69 17.02
N TRP A 22 3.54 1.44 16.81
CA TRP A 22 2.19 1.12 16.39
C TRP A 22 1.16 1.58 17.39
N ARG A 23 1.38 1.37 18.70
CA ARG A 23 0.46 1.86 19.74
C ARG A 23 0.24 3.36 19.64
N ARG A 24 1.33 4.14 19.55
CA ARG A 24 1.23 5.61 19.39
C ARG A 24 0.46 6.03 18.13
N LEU A 25 0.64 5.29 17.04
CA LEU A 25 -0.05 5.58 15.78
C LEU A 25 -1.54 5.22 15.86
N VAL A 26 -1.86 4.04 16.40
CA VAL A 26 -3.25 3.57 16.60
C VAL A 26 -3.99 4.49 17.57
N ASP A 27 -3.37 4.89 18.68
CA ASP A 27 -3.95 5.85 19.64
C ASP A 27 -4.23 7.23 18.99
N ALA A 28 -3.48 7.59 17.96
CA ALA A 28 -3.68 8.80 17.16
C ALA A 28 -4.65 8.60 15.96
N GLY A 29 -5.25 7.43 15.82
CA GLY A 29 -6.23 7.11 14.77
C GLY A 29 -5.63 6.62 13.44
N PHE A 30 -4.34 6.28 13.40
CA PHE A 30 -3.73 5.66 12.21
C PHE A 30 -3.96 4.15 12.20
N GLU A 31 -4.20 3.61 11.01
CA GLU A 31 -4.32 2.18 10.75
C GLU A 31 -3.05 1.61 10.10
N SER A 32 -2.93 0.30 10.13
CA SER A 32 -1.88 -0.47 9.48
C SER A 32 -1.88 -0.27 7.97
N GLY A 33 -0.76 0.20 7.45
CA GLY A 33 -0.47 0.20 6.03
C GLY A 33 0.04 -1.19 5.59
N HIS A 34 -0.37 -1.64 4.40
CA HIS A 34 0.03 -2.95 3.90
C HIS A 34 1.25 -2.87 2.96
N ALA A 35 2.28 -2.14 3.39
CA ALA A 35 3.42 -1.74 2.58
C ALA A 35 4.28 -2.91 2.06
N TYR A 36 4.24 -4.08 2.70
CA TYR A 36 4.90 -5.30 2.21
C TYR A 36 3.93 -6.41 1.80
N GLY A 37 2.67 -6.32 2.23
CA GLY A 37 1.60 -7.24 1.86
C GLY A 37 1.33 -7.30 0.35
N LYS A 38 0.78 -8.43 -0.09
CA LYS A 38 0.15 -8.58 -1.42
C LYS A 38 -1.31 -8.15 -1.28
N SER A 39 -1.51 -6.84 -1.30
CA SER A 39 -2.78 -6.17 -1.02
C SER A 39 -2.75 -4.73 -1.56
N LEU A 40 -3.80 -3.96 -1.27
CA LEU A 40 -3.83 -2.52 -1.55
C LEU A 40 -2.59 -1.84 -0.97
N ARG A 41 -1.87 -1.08 -1.79
CA ARG A 41 -0.74 -0.26 -1.34
C ARG A 41 -1.12 1.17 -1.06
N THR A 42 -1.95 1.75 -1.93
CA THR A 42 -2.45 3.11 -1.80
C THR A 42 -3.55 3.38 -2.81
N VAL A 43 -4.46 4.25 -2.42
CA VAL A 43 -5.28 5.07 -3.32
C VAL A 43 -4.65 6.46 -3.40
N LYS A 44 -4.11 6.83 -4.57
CA LYS A 44 -3.59 8.20 -4.80
C LYS A 44 -4.72 9.08 -5.31
N SER A 45 -4.86 10.32 -4.83
CA SER A 45 -5.82 11.28 -5.37
C SER A 45 -5.15 12.58 -5.80
N CYS A 46 -5.82 13.37 -6.65
CA CYS A 46 -5.55 14.80 -6.69
C CYS A 46 -6.39 15.52 -5.63
N VAL A 47 -6.27 16.85 -5.55
CA VAL A 47 -6.99 17.67 -4.56
C VAL A 47 -8.47 17.91 -4.91
N GLY A 48 -8.96 17.35 -6.02
CA GLY A 48 -10.36 17.36 -6.43
C GLY A 48 -10.95 18.76 -6.67
N SER A 49 -12.28 18.81 -6.82
CA SER A 49 -13.07 20.06 -6.87
C SER A 49 -13.03 20.85 -5.55
N THR A 50 -12.59 20.22 -4.45
CA THR A 50 -12.45 20.85 -3.13
C THR A 50 -11.45 22.00 -3.16
N TRP A 51 -10.35 21.87 -3.92
CA TRP A 51 -9.29 22.89 -3.97
C TRP A 51 -8.82 23.26 -5.39
N CYS A 52 -8.99 22.38 -6.38
CA CYS A 52 -8.52 22.63 -7.73
C CYS A 52 -9.60 23.37 -8.54
N ARG A 53 -9.26 24.51 -9.14
CA ARG A 53 -10.16 25.23 -10.06
C ARG A 53 -10.60 24.42 -11.29
N PHE A 54 -9.93 23.32 -11.59
CA PHE A 54 -10.24 22.41 -12.70
C PHE A 54 -10.85 21.09 -12.23
N GLY A 55 -11.03 20.90 -10.92
CA GLY A 55 -11.64 19.71 -10.38
C GLY A 55 -13.11 19.68 -10.77
N VAL A 56 -13.51 18.62 -11.47
CA VAL A 56 -14.89 18.35 -11.88
C VAL A 56 -15.64 17.69 -10.74
N GLN A 57 -15.00 16.76 -10.04
CA GLN A 57 -15.58 16.08 -8.87
C GLN A 57 -14.59 15.96 -7.71
N ASP A 58 -15.12 15.62 -6.53
CA ASP A 58 -14.34 15.42 -5.31
C ASP A 58 -13.63 14.05 -5.34
N SER A 59 -12.43 14.04 -5.90
CA SER A 59 -11.58 12.85 -5.93
C SER A 59 -11.03 12.44 -4.56
N THR A 60 -10.93 13.37 -3.61
CA THR A 60 -10.31 13.10 -2.31
C THR A 60 -11.24 12.27 -1.46
N THR A 61 -12.52 12.66 -1.36
CA THR A 61 -13.53 11.88 -0.61
C THR A 61 -13.70 10.48 -1.20
N LEU A 62 -13.77 10.35 -2.53
CA LEU A 62 -13.84 9.03 -3.17
C LEU A 62 -12.58 8.20 -2.90
N ALA A 63 -11.39 8.79 -2.97
CA ALA A 63 -10.15 8.08 -2.69
C ALA A 63 -10.09 7.55 -1.24
N VAL A 64 -10.53 8.33 -0.26
CA VAL A 64 -10.65 7.89 1.14
C VAL A 64 -11.62 6.73 1.25
N ALA A 65 -12.81 6.82 0.64
CA ALA A 65 -13.80 5.74 0.67
C ALA A 65 -13.24 4.42 0.09
N LEU A 66 -12.55 4.48 -1.05
CA LEU A 66 -11.93 3.31 -1.68
C LEU A 66 -10.76 2.74 -0.84
N GLU A 67 -9.98 3.59 -0.18
CA GLU A 67 -8.91 3.16 0.71
C GLU A 67 -9.47 2.38 1.91
N LEU A 68 -10.52 2.93 2.57
CA LEU A 68 -11.19 2.28 3.70
C LEU A 68 -11.91 0.98 3.28
N ARG A 69 -12.39 0.90 2.04
CA ARG A 69 -13.06 -0.29 1.50
C ARG A 69 -12.12 -1.44 1.20
N TYR A 70 -10.93 -1.15 0.65
CA TYR A 70 -10.02 -2.19 0.13
C TYR A 70 -8.74 -2.39 0.96
N ARG A 71 -8.58 -1.65 2.08
CA ARG A 71 -7.51 -1.91 3.06
C ARG A 71 -7.58 -3.35 3.55
N GLY A 72 -6.42 -4.01 3.65
CA GLY A 72 -6.35 -5.41 4.10
C GLY A 72 -6.72 -6.45 3.05
N LEU A 73 -7.30 -6.08 1.91
CA LEU A 73 -7.70 -7.04 0.88
C LEU A 73 -6.49 -7.82 0.35
N ARG A 74 -6.45 -9.13 0.63
CA ARG A 74 -5.37 -10.01 0.15
C ARG A 74 -5.59 -10.34 -1.31
N ALA A 75 -4.53 -10.24 -2.09
CA ALA A 75 -4.56 -10.47 -3.53
C ALA A 75 -3.31 -11.23 -4.01
N PRO A 76 -3.34 -11.82 -5.22
CA PRO A 76 -2.21 -12.55 -5.79
C PRO A 76 -0.92 -11.70 -5.84
N HIS A 77 -1.08 -10.40 -6.06
CA HIS A 77 -0.02 -9.42 -5.90
C HIS A 77 -0.54 -8.07 -5.39
N LYS A 78 0.38 -7.18 -4.98
CA LYS A 78 0.09 -5.78 -4.64
C LYS A 78 -0.62 -5.05 -5.79
N PHE A 79 -1.60 -4.22 -5.45
CA PHE A 79 -2.32 -3.36 -6.40
C PHE A 79 -2.43 -1.93 -5.86
N LYS A 80 -2.70 -0.97 -6.76
CA LYS A 80 -2.84 0.46 -6.45
C LYS A 80 -4.05 1.02 -7.16
N LEU A 81 -4.65 2.04 -6.55
CA LEU A 81 -5.71 2.82 -7.15
C LEU A 81 -5.25 4.27 -7.37
N GLY A 82 -5.87 4.95 -8.31
CA GLY A 82 -5.69 6.38 -8.54
C GLY A 82 -7.01 7.07 -8.87
N VAL A 83 -7.34 8.17 -8.20
CA VAL A 83 -8.58 8.93 -8.39
C VAL A 83 -8.25 10.35 -8.81
N SER A 84 -8.51 10.70 -10.05
CA SER A 84 -8.34 12.06 -10.58
C SER A 84 -9.67 12.75 -10.72
N GLY A 85 -9.82 13.93 -10.09
CA GLY A 85 -11.03 14.73 -10.15
C GLY A 85 -11.29 15.40 -11.50
N CYS A 86 -10.44 15.18 -12.52
CA CYS A 86 -10.63 15.65 -13.90
C CYS A 86 -9.65 14.95 -14.85
N ALA A 87 -9.81 15.17 -16.17
CA ALA A 87 -8.98 14.60 -17.23
C ALA A 87 -7.49 15.02 -17.22
N ARG A 88 -7.08 15.95 -16.35
CA ARG A 88 -5.65 16.32 -16.16
C ARG A 88 -4.85 15.26 -15.44
N GLU A 89 -5.53 14.28 -14.84
CA GLU A 89 -4.90 13.01 -14.47
C GLU A 89 -3.81 13.12 -13.40
N CYS A 90 -3.84 14.15 -12.54
CA CYS A 90 -2.75 14.39 -11.58
C CYS A 90 -2.52 13.25 -10.56
N ALA A 91 -3.45 12.28 -10.45
CA ALA A 91 -3.29 11.08 -9.63
C ALA A 91 -2.58 9.91 -10.35
N GLU A 92 -2.20 10.06 -11.62
CA GLU A 92 -1.63 8.98 -12.45
C GLU A 92 -2.55 7.74 -12.49
N ALA A 93 -3.87 7.94 -12.44
CA ALA A 93 -4.91 6.93 -12.52
C ALA A 93 -4.69 5.88 -13.63
N ARG A 94 -4.30 6.29 -14.84
CA ARG A 94 -4.01 5.39 -15.97
C ARG A 94 -2.71 4.60 -15.80
N GLY A 95 -1.90 4.88 -14.79
CA GLY A 95 -0.72 4.10 -14.42
C GLY A 95 -0.96 3.12 -13.25
N LYS A 96 -2.20 2.98 -12.77
CA LYS A 96 -2.55 2.14 -11.62
C LYS A 96 -3.31 0.90 -12.06
N ASP A 97 -3.36 -0.09 -11.16
CA ASP A 97 -4.08 -1.34 -11.39
C ASP A 97 -5.59 -1.06 -11.58
N VAL A 98 -6.12 -0.04 -10.89
CA VAL A 98 -7.45 0.55 -11.09
C VAL A 98 -7.34 2.08 -11.10
N GLY A 99 -7.80 2.72 -12.18
CA GLY A 99 -7.77 4.16 -12.37
C GLY A 99 -9.17 4.74 -12.48
N ILE A 100 -9.43 5.84 -11.80
CA ILE A 100 -10.71 6.55 -11.81
C ILE A 100 -10.46 8.00 -12.25
N ILE A 101 -11.21 8.46 -13.26
CA ILE A 101 -11.12 9.83 -13.77
C ILE A 101 -12.53 10.43 -13.84
N ALA A 102 -12.73 11.57 -13.19
CA ALA A 102 -14.03 12.23 -13.18
C ALA A 102 -14.39 12.84 -14.54
N THR A 103 -15.66 12.71 -14.89
CA THR A 103 -16.33 13.42 -16.00
C THR A 103 -17.44 14.30 -15.43
N ASP A 104 -18.09 15.07 -16.30
CA ASP A 104 -19.29 15.84 -15.94
C ASP A 104 -20.53 14.96 -15.72
N ARG A 105 -20.50 13.71 -16.20
CA ARG A 105 -21.60 12.74 -16.09
C ARG A 105 -21.38 11.66 -15.02
N GLY A 106 -20.15 11.45 -14.57
CA GLY A 106 -19.82 10.40 -13.62
C GLY A 106 -18.32 10.11 -13.57
N TRP A 107 -17.97 8.83 -13.60
CA TRP A 107 -16.59 8.37 -13.47
C TRP A 107 -16.21 7.40 -14.59
N ASN A 108 -15.12 7.71 -15.28
CA ASN A 108 -14.48 6.76 -16.18
C ASN A 108 -13.58 5.83 -15.37
N LEU A 109 -13.78 4.53 -15.55
CA LEU A 109 -13.05 3.46 -14.90
C LEU A 109 -12.05 2.82 -15.86
N TYR A 110 -10.78 2.82 -15.48
CA TYR A 110 -9.67 2.20 -16.19
C TYR A 110 -9.11 1.04 -15.35
N VAL A 111 -8.69 -0.04 -15.99
CA VAL A 111 -8.15 -1.22 -15.30
C VAL A 111 -6.92 -1.81 -16.00
N GLY A 112 -6.14 -2.62 -15.29
CA GLY A 112 -5.03 -3.36 -15.88
C GLY A 112 -3.75 -2.53 -16.08
N GLY A 113 -3.64 -1.36 -15.46
CA GLY A 113 -2.39 -0.59 -15.48
C GLY A 113 -1.36 -1.12 -14.48
N ASN A 114 -0.08 -0.85 -14.73
CA ASN A 114 0.94 -1.04 -13.72
C ASN A 114 2.06 0.02 -13.82
N GLY A 115 2.53 0.43 -12.64
CA GLY A 115 3.89 0.93 -12.49
C GLY A 115 4.84 -0.23 -12.15
N GLY A 116 6.11 -0.10 -12.54
CA GLY A 116 7.16 -1.06 -12.20
C GLY A 116 8.18 -1.23 -13.31
N PHE A 117 8.85 -2.39 -13.31
CA PHE A 117 9.88 -2.74 -14.28
C PHE A 117 9.34 -2.83 -15.72
N THR A 118 8.15 -3.41 -15.90
CA THR A 118 7.44 -3.48 -17.18
C THR A 118 6.16 -2.66 -17.08
N PRO A 119 6.21 -1.33 -17.33
CA PRO A 119 5.06 -0.44 -17.17
C PRO A 119 3.98 -0.71 -18.22
N ARG A 120 2.72 -0.53 -17.83
CA ARG A 120 1.54 -0.68 -18.69
C ARG A 120 0.51 0.39 -18.32
N HIS A 121 -0.08 1.02 -19.33
CA HIS A 121 -1.23 1.88 -19.10
C HIS A 121 -2.49 1.05 -18.89
N ALA A 122 -3.36 1.50 -17.99
CA ALA A 122 -4.68 0.96 -17.79
C ALA A 122 -5.57 1.28 -19.00
N GLU A 123 -6.46 0.36 -19.30
CA GLU A 123 -7.39 0.42 -20.43
C GLU A 123 -8.80 0.76 -19.94
N LEU A 124 -9.58 1.46 -20.76
CA LEU A 124 -10.91 1.96 -20.39
C LEU A 124 -11.92 0.82 -20.30
N LEU A 125 -12.38 0.51 -19.08
CA LEU A 125 -13.37 -0.53 -18.84
C LEU A 125 -14.79 0.00 -19.10
N ALA A 126 -15.11 1.16 -18.53
CA ALA A 126 -16.43 1.78 -18.58
C ALA A 126 -16.37 3.30 -18.40
N GLU A 127 -17.34 4.01 -18.93
CA GLU A 127 -17.44 5.47 -18.89
C GLU A 127 -18.65 5.94 -18.09
N ASP A 128 -18.54 7.15 -17.55
CA ASP A 128 -19.65 7.90 -16.93
C ASP A 128 -20.46 7.13 -15.88
N LEU A 129 -19.79 6.26 -15.11
CA LEU A 129 -20.42 5.49 -14.04
C LEU A 129 -20.82 6.42 -12.89
N ASP A 130 -22.00 6.19 -12.32
CA ASP A 130 -22.32 6.69 -10.98
C ASP A 130 -21.43 6.01 -9.92
N THR A 131 -21.32 6.60 -8.73
CA THR A 131 -20.41 6.10 -7.69
C THR A 131 -20.76 4.70 -7.19
N GLU A 132 -22.03 4.33 -7.12
CA GLU A 132 -22.44 2.99 -6.67
C GLU A 132 -22.03 1.93 -7.69
N THR A 133 -22.37 2.16 -8.97
CA THR A 133 -22.00 1.27 -10.07
C THR A 133 -20.48 1.18 -10.23
N LEU A 134 -19.76 2.30 -10.08
CA LEU A 134 -18.29 2.34 -10.07
C LEU A 134 -17.72 1.40 -8.99
N VAL A 135 -18.14 1.56 -7.74
CA VAL A 135 -17.63 0.76 -6.61
C VAL A 135 -17.94 -0.73 -6.81
N ARG A 136 -19.17 -1.06 -7.20
CA ARG A 136 -19.57 -2.45 -7.50
C ARG A 136 -18.73 -3.06 -8.62
N THR A 137 -18.40 -2.28 -9.65
CA THR A 137 -17.56 -2.75 -10.76
C THR A 137 -16.13 -2.99 -10.32
N ILE A 138 -15.56 -2.12 -9.48
CA ILE A 138 -14.22 -2.30 -8.90
C ILE A 138 -14.19 -3.54 -7.99
N ASP A 139 -15.23 -3.75 -7.18
CA ASP A 139 -15.35 -4.92 -6.30
C ASP A 139 -15.26 -6.22 -7.10
N ARG A 140 -16.07 -6.33 -8.16
CA ARG A 140 -16.10 -7.49 -9.05
C ARG A 140 -14.79 -7.67 -9.79
N PHE A 141 -14.20 -6.60 -10.31
CA PHE A 141 -12.88 -6.65 -10.96
C PHE A 141 -11.81 -7.21 -10.03
N LEU A 142 -11.72 -6.68 -8.80
CA LEU A 142 -10.73 -7.15 -7.82
C LEU A 142 -10.98 -8.59 -7.40
N MET A 143 -12.24 -8.97 -7.13
CA MET A 143 -12.57 -10.35 -6.74
C MET A 143 -12.35 -11.35 -7.87
N TYR A 144 -12.67 -10.98 -9.11
CA TYR A 144 -12.42 -11.82 -10.27
C TYR A 144 -10.92 -12.03 -10.47
N TYR A 145 -10.12 -10.96 -10.40
CA TYR A 145 -8.66 -11.04 -10.40
C TYR A 145 -8.13 -11.93 -9.27
N ILE A 146 -8.62 -11.76 -8.04
CA ILE A 146 -8.18 -12.56 -6.88
C ILE A 146 -8.47 -14.05 -7.08
N ARG A 147 -9.61 -14.41 -7.69
CA ARG A 147 -10.02 -15.80 -7.89
C ARG A 147 -9.31 -16.49 -9.05
N THR A 148 -8.89 -15.74 -10.07
CA THR A 148 -8.44 -16.33 -11.34
C THR A 148 -6.98 -16.08 -11.69
N ALA A 149 -6.32 -15.10 -11.06
CA ALA A 149 -4.91 -14.83 -11.35
C ALA A 149 -3.96 -15.78 -10.62
N ASP A 150 -2.84 -16.05 -11.27
CA ASP A 150 -1.75 -16.84 -10.72
C ASP A 150 -1.07 -16.15 -9.54
N ARG A 151 -0.43 -16.96 -8.69
CA ARG A 151 0.32 -16.46 -7.54
C ARG A 151 1.42 -15.50 -8.01
N LEU A 152 1.49 -14.31 -7.40
CA LEU A 152 2.42 -13.22 -7.74
C LEU A 152 2.20 -12.55 -9.10
N GLN A 153 1.13 -12.88 -9.81
CA GLN A 153 0.76 -12.21 -11.06
C GLN A 153 0.19 -10.81 -10.77
N ARG A 154 0.49 -9.83 -11.61
CA ARG A 154 -0.11 -8.47 -11.53
C ARG A 154 -1.39 -8.43 -12.36
N THR A 155 -2.26 -7.44 -12.13
CA THR A 155 -3.49 -7.25 -12.92
C THR A 155 -3.23 -7.08 -14.41
N ALA A 156 -2.16 -6.37 -14.81
CA ALA A 156 -1.82 -6.15 -16.22
C ALA A 156 -1.53 -7.45 -17.02
N PRO A 157 -0.58 -8.33 -16.60
CA PRO A 157 -0.39 -9.61 -17.26
C PRO A 157 -1.59 -10.54 -17.10
N TRP A 158 -2.24 -10.57 -15.93
CA TRP A 158 -3.47 -11.36 -15.75
C TRP A 158 -4.54 -11.00 -16.77
N MET A 159 -4.83 -9.72 -16.96
CA MET A 159 -5.83 -9.27 -17.92
C MET A 159 -5.45 -9.63 -19.37
N ALA A 160 -4.16 -9.74 -19.68
CA ALA A 160 -3.71 -10.20 -20.99
C ALA A 160 -3.90 -11.71 -21.19
N ASP A 161 -3.91 -12.49 -20.11
CA ASP A 161 -4.10 -13.95 -20.13
C ASP A 161 -5.59 -14.34 -20.07
N VAL A 162 -6.47 -13.44 -19.60
CA VAL A 162 -7.93 -13.65 -19.67
C VAL A 162 -8.37 -13.77 -21.13
N GLU A 163 -9.19 -14.79 -21.42
CA GLU A 163 -9.77 -14.97 -22.75
C GLU A 163 -10.58 -13.73 -23.17
N GLY A 164 -10.29 -13.17 -24.35
CA GLY A 164 -10.88 -11.91 -24.80
C GLY A 164 -10.30 -10.65 -24.14
N GLY A 165 -9.28 -10.78 -23.29
CA GLY A 165 -8.59 -9.66 -22.66
C GLY A 165 -9.52 -8.77 -21.83
N LEU A 166 -9.45 -7.45 -22.08
CA LEU A 166 -10.33 -6.47 -21.45
C LEU A 166 -11.82 -6.74 -21.71
N ASP A 167 -12.19 -7.16 -22.91
CA ASP A 167 -13.58 -7.41 -23.28
C ASP A 167 -14.11 -8.65 -22.53
N GLY A 168 -13.27 -9.67 -22.36
CA GLY A 168 -13.57 -10.82 -21.50
C GLY A 168 -13.78 -10.41 -20.04
N VAL A 169 -12.90 -9.56 -19.50
CA VAL A 169 -13.08 -9.00 -18.15
C VAL A 169 -14.40 -8.21 -18.06
N ARG A 170 -14.70 -7.35 -19.05
CA ARG A 170 -15.94 -6.55 -19.09
C ARG A 170 -17.18 -7.45 -19.05
N ALA A 171 -17.21 -8.49 -19.89
CA ALA A 171 -18.33 -9.43 -19.96
C ALA A 171 -18.60 -10.11 -18.61
N VAL A 172 -17.55 -10.45 -17.85
CA VAL A 172 -17.71 -11.08 -16.53
C VAL A 172 -18.19 -10.06 -15.48
N VAL A 173 -17.55 -8.89 -15.39
CA VAL A 173 -17.77 -7.97 -14.26
C VAL A 173 -18.97 -7.05 -14.43
N MET A 174 -19.34 -6.74 -15.68
CA MET A 174 -20.46 -5.86 -16.01
C MET A 174 -21.69 -6.63 -16.49
N ASP A 175 -21.50 -7.61 -17.39
CA ASP A 175 -22.59 -8.33 -18.04
C ASP A 175 -22.93 -9.67 -17.37
N ASP A 176 -22.19 -10.04 -16.33
CA ASP A 176 -22.33 -11.30 -15.57
C ASP A 176 -22.34 -12.55 -16.47
N SER A 177 -21.48 -12.58 -17.49
CA SER A 177 -21.44 -13.66 -18.49
C SER A 177 -21.19 -15.06 -17.91
N LEU A 178 -20.64 -15.14 -16.70
CA LEU A 178 -20.38 -16.38 -15.97
C LEU A 178 -21.41 -16.66 -14.85
N GLY A 179 -22.34 -15.74 -14.57
CA GLY A 179 -23.32 -15.89 -13.49
C GLY A 179 -22.74 -15.87 -12.07
N ILE A 180 -21.57 -15.25 -11.88
CA ILE A 180 -20.83 -15.23 -10.60
C ILE A 180 -20.84 -13.86 -9.91
N ALA A 181 -21.47 -12.84 -10.49
CA ALA A 181 -21.44 -11.48 -9.96
C ALA A 181 -21.91 -11.39 -8.50
N ALA A 182 -23.01 -12.09 -8.14
CA ALA A 182 -23.52 -12.12 -6.78
C ALA A 182 -22.52 -12.71 -5.77
N GLU A 183 -21.75 -13.72 -6.19
CA GLU A 183 -20.71 -14.30 -5.32
C GLU A 183 -19.51 -13.37 -5.15
N LEU A 184 -19.12 -12.65 -6.21
CA LEU A 184 -18.05 -11.66 -6.16
C LEU A 184 -18.45 -10.51 -5.21
N ASP A 185 -19.68 -10.03 -5.34
CA ASP A 185 -20.24 -8.98 -4.48
C ASP A 185 -20.27 -9.43 -3.01
N ALA A 186 -20.77 -10.65 -2.73
CA ALA A 186 -20.80 -11.22 -1.39
C ALA A 186 -19.40 -11.41 -0.78
N ALA A 187 -18.42 -11.83 -1.58
CA ALA A 187 -17.04 -11.99 -1.11
C ALA A 187 -16.41 -10.64 -0.73
N MET A 188 -16.68 -9.58 -1.49
CA MET A 188 -16.22 -8.23 -1.13
C MET A 188 -16.93 -7.69 0.10
N ALA A 189 -18.25 -7.86 0.21
CA ALA A 189 -18.99 -7.47 1.40
C ALA A 189 -18.43 -8.15 2.66
N GLN A 190 -18.16 -9.46 2.59
CA GLN A 190 -17.55 -10.19 3.70
C GLN A 190 -16.19 -9.63 4.10
N HIS A 191 -15.35 -9.22 3.13
CA HIS A 191 -14.07 -8.60 3.42
C HIS A 191 -14.24 -7.26 4.15
N VAL A 192 -15.12 -6.40 3.66
CA VAL A 192 -15.40 -5.08 4.24
C VAL A 192 -15.93 -5.22 5.67
N ASP A 193 -16.89 -6.12 5.88
CA ASP A 193 -17.54 -6.34 7.18
C ASP A 193 -16.60 -6.94 8.23
N ARG A 194 -15.59 -7.70 7.80
CA ARG A 194 -14.65 -8.40 8.69
C ARG A 194 -13.28 -7.77 8.76
N TYR A 195 -13.11 -6.55 8.22
CA TYR A 195 -11.82 -5.88 8.30
C TYR A 195 -11.41 -5.66 9.76
N GLU A 196 -10.20 -6.09 10.08
CA GLU A 196 -9.55 -5.87 11.35
C GLU A 196 -8.18 -5.26 11.10
N ASP A 197 -7.84 -4.22 11.86
CA ASP A 197 -6.53 -3.59 11.77
C ASP A 197 -5.42 -4.51 12.29
N GLU A 198 -4.44 -4.83 11.46
CA GLU A 198 -3.39 -5.80 11.79
C GLU A 198 -2.47 -5.33 12.93
N TRP A 199 -2.25 -4.01 13.05
CA TRP A 199 -1.44 -3.46 14.14
C TRP A 199 -2.18 -3.57 15.46
N LYS A 200 -3.44 -3.15 15.52
CA LYS A 200 -4.29 -3.30 16.70
C LYS A 200 -4.44 -4.75 17.12
N ALA A 201 -4.77 -5.65 16.19
CA ALA A 201 -4.88 -7.09 16.45
C ALA A 201 -3.56 -7.72 16.93
N THR A 202 -2.41 -7.15 16.55
CA THR A 202 -1.10 -7.56 17.06
C THR A 202 -0.84 -7.02 18.47
N LEU A 203 -1.24 -5.78 18.75
CA LEU A 203 -1.06 -5.14 20.06
C LEU A 203 -1.93 -5.78 21.15
N GLU A 204 -3.06 -6.38 20.78
CA GLU A 204 -4.01 -7.05 21.67
C GLU A 204 -3.68 -8.54 21.89
N ASP A 205 -2.71 -9.10 21.17
CA ASP A 205 -2.33 -10.51 21.22
C ASP A 205 -0.92 -10.67 21.85
N PRO A 206 -0.83 -11.13 23.12
CA PRO A 206 0.44 -11.34 23.79
C PRO A 206 1.39 -12.30 23.07
N GLU A 207 0.88 -13.32 22.38
CA GLU A 207 1.71 -14.29 21.65
C GLU A 207 2.29 -13.68 20.38
N LYS A 208 1.53 -12.85 19.66
CA LYS A 208 2.08 -12.11 18.51
C LYS A 208 3.13 -11.10 18.94
N LEU A 209 2.95 -10.42 20.07
CA LEU A 209 3.93 -9.46 20.60
C LEU A 209 5.30 -10.07 20.86
N ARG A 210 5.38 -11.35 21.24
CA ARG A 210 6.65 -12.05 21.48
C ARG A 210 7.55 -12.10 20.25
N ARG A 211 6.98 -12.00 19.04
CA ARG A 211 7.74 -12.00 17.77
C ARG A 211 8.54 -10.72 17.55
N PHE A 212 8.27 -9.68 18.33
CA PHE A 212 8.93 -8.38 18.21
C PHE A 212 10.04 -8.17 19.24
N ALA A 213 10.32 -9.16 20.10
CA ALA A 213 11.48 -9.12 20.98
C ALA A 213 12.73 -9.65 20.27
N SER A 214 13.87 -8.96 20.39
CA SER A 214 15.16 -9.46 19.87
C SER A 214 15.66 -10.69 20.62
N PHE A 215 15.39 -10.76 21.93
CA PHE A 215 15.77 -11.88 22.79
C PHE A 215 14.62 -12.25 23.71
N VAL A 216 14.35 -13.56 23.86
CA VAL A 216 13.27 -14.09 24.74
C VAL A 216 13.46 -13.63 26.19
N ASN A 217 14.71 -13.58 26.65
CA ASN A 217 15.06 -13.23 28.04
C ASN A 217 15.38 -11.73 28.23
N ALA A 218 15.46 -10.95 27.16
CA ALA A 218 15.81 -9.53 27.19
C ALA A 218 15.03 -8.77 26.10
N PRO A 219 13.70 -8.64 26.24
CA PRO A 219 12.82 -8.18 25.16
C PRO A 219 13.02 -6.70 24.78
N THR A 220 13.63 -5.92 25.67
CA THR A 220 13.98 -4.51 25.45
C THR A 220 15.42 -4.31 24.96
N GLN A 221 16.22 -5.37 24.92
CA GLN A 221 17.62 -5.27 24.51
C GLN A 221 17.68 -5.25 22.98
N PRO A 222 18.27 -4.21 22.38
CA PRO A 222 18.42 -4.15 20.93
C PRO A 222 19.37 -5.24 20.45
N ASP A 223 19.17 -5.69 19.21
CA ASP A 223 20.10 -6.62 18.55
C ASP A 223 21.50 -5.97 18.42
N PRO A 224 22.54 -6.53 19.06
CA PRO A 224 23.88 -5.96 19.09
C PRO A 224 24.58 -6.02 17.72
N THR A 225 24.05 -6.78 16.76
CA THR A 225 24.59 -6.83 15.39
C THR A 225 24.17 -5.63 14.54
N LEU A 226 23.18 -4.84 15.01
CA LEU A 226 22.70 -3.65 14.32
C LEU A 226 23.63 -2.45 14.58
N ALA A 227 24.55 -2.25 13.63
CA ALA A 227 25.42 -1.09 13.57
C ALA A 227 24.83 0.04 12.71
N TYR A 228 24.95 1.29 13.18
CA TYR A 228 24.44 2.47 12.52
C TYR A 228 25.50 3.56 12.36
N VAL A 229 25.36 4.40 11.35
CA VAL A 229 26.12 5.65 11.20
C VAL A 229 25.17 6.81 11.00
N THR A 230 25.66 8.02 11.25
CA THR A 230 24.93 9.23 10.91
C THR A 230 25.27 9.65 9.49
N GLU A 231 24.25 9.95 8.69
CA GLU A 231 24.41 10.59 7.40
C GLU A 231 23.39 11.72 7.29
N ARG A 232 23.86 12.94 7.03
CA ARG A 232 23.01 14.16 6.97
C ARG A 232 22.13 14.33 8.22
N GLY A 233 22.71 14.08 9.39
CA GLY A 233 22.01 14.18 10.67
C GLY A 233 20.97 13.09 10.93
N GLN A 234 20.92 12.03 10.11
CA GLN A 234 19.98 10.91 10.28
C GLN A 234 20.72 9.60 10.51
N ARG A 235 20.20 8.78 11.44
CA ARG A 235 20.71 7.43 11.68
C ARG A 235 20.32 6.51 10.52
N ARG A 236 21.30 5.85 9.90
CA ARG A 236 21.07 4.79 8.91
C ARG A 236 21.88 3.53 9.24
N PRO A 237 21.47 2.35 8.75
CA PRO A 237 22.30 1.16 8.87
C PRO A 237 23.69 1.42 8.28
N ALA A 238 24.73 1.00 9.01
CA ALA A 238 26.09 1.01 8.49
C ALA A 238 26.18 0.06 7.27
N THR A 239 27.04 0.36 6.31
CA THR A 239 27.41 -0.54 5.21
C THR A 239 28.35 -1.63 5.72
N ALA A 240 28.60 -2.66 4.90
CA ALA A 240 29.59 -3.69 5.24
C ALA A 240 31.00 -3.10 5.44
N ALA A 241 31.39 -2.15 4.58
CA ALA A 241 32.67 -1.46 4.69
C ALA A 241 32.77 -0.61 5.96
N GLU A 242 31.72 0.14 6.31
CA GLU A 242 31.69 0.95 7.54
C GLU A 242 31.68 0.09 8.80
N ARG A 243 31.03 -1.09 8.78
CA ARG A 243 31.14 -2.06 9.88
C ARG A 243 32.56 -2.59 10.03
N ALA A 244 33.24 -2.88 8.93
CA ALA A 244 34.61 -3.36 8.92
C ALA A 244 35.62 -2.27 9.34
N ALA A 245 35.40 -1.03 8.88
CA ALA A 245 36.15 0.15 9.30
C ALA A 245 35.80 0.56 10.74
N GLY A 246 34.63 0.19 11.26
CA GLY A 246 34.13 0.53 12.59
C GLY A 246 34.61 -0.35 13.74
N ALA A 247 35.67 -1.15 13.53
CA ALA A 247 36.64 -1.54 14.56
C ALA A 247 37.96 -0.74 14.47
N ALA A 248 38.08 0.19 13.53
CA ALA A 248 39.28 0.99 13.27
C ALA A 248 38.93 2.45 12.90
N LEU A 249 38.97 3.32 13.91
CA LEU A 249 38.99 4.78 13.81
C LEU A 249 39.56 5.31 12.46
N GLY A 250 38.70 5.92 11.65
CA GLY A 250 39.11 6.77 10.53
C GLY A 250 38.37 6.49 9.23
N MET A 251 37.43 7.38 8.89
CA MET A 251 37.06 7.88 7.54
C MET A 251 35.63 8.44 7.43
N THR A 252 34.95 8.61 8.55
CA THR A 252 33.92 9.65 8.78
C THR A 252 34.08 10.08 10.24
N ASP A 253 34.10 11.37 10.55
CA ASP A 253 34.31 11.87 11.93
C ASP A 253 33.23 11.45 12.96
N GLU A 254 32.27 10.62 12.55
CA GLU A 254 31.28 10.05 13.47
C GLU A 254 31.46 8.54 13.61
N PRO A 255 31.65 8.02 14.85
CA PRO A 255 31.79 6.61 15.11
C PRO A 255 30.51 5.84 14.75
N VAL A 256 30.68 4.56 14.38
CA VAL A 256 29.57 3.64 14.20
C VAL A 256 28.88 3.44 15.57
N LEU A 257 27.62 3.85 15.67
CA LEU A 257 26.78 3.61 16.83
C LEU A 257 26.28 2.17 16.79
N VAL A 258 26.88 1.31 17.62
CA VAL A 258 26.38 -0.03 17.92
C VAL A 258 25.41 0.07 19.09
N ALA A 259 24.33 -0.68 19.07
CA ALA A 259 23.37 -0.67 20.17
C ALA A 259 23.96 -1.36 21.42
N GLY A 260 24.00 -0.64 22.55
CA GLY A 260 24.54 -1.05 23.85
C GLY A 260 24.57 0.15 24.81
N PRO A 261 24.72 -0.04 26.14
CA PRO A 261 24.80 1.08 27.06
C PRO A 261 25.94 2.00 26.62
N THR A 262 25.71 3.30 26.72
CA THR A 262 26.64 4.38 26.37
C THR A 262 28.09 3.96 26.57
N LEU A 263 28.82 3.73 25.48
CA LEU A 263 30.27 3.60 25.55
C LEU A 263 30.82 5.02 25.37
N GLU A 264 31.03 5.70 26.50
CA GLU A 264 31.91 6.86 26.52
C GLU A 264 33.31 6.40 26.11
N VAL A 265 33.72 6.85 24.93
CA VAL A 265 35.10 6.76 24.45
C VAL A 265 35.34 8.13 23.81
N ARG A 266 36.18 9.04 24.33
CA ARG A 266 37.42 8.86 25.08
C ARG A 266 37.86 10.18 25.76
N ALA A 267 38.64 9.99 26.83
CA ALA A 267 39.75 10.77 27.40
C ALA A 267 39.53 12.24 27.78
#